data_AF-A0A960QJW4-F1
#
_entry.id   AF-A0A960QJW4-F1
#
_cell.length_a   1.000
_cell.length_b   1.000
_cell.length_c   1.000
_cell.angle_alpha   90.00
_cell.angle_beta   90.00
_cell.angle_gamma   90.00
#
_symmetry.space_group_name_H-M   'P 1'
#
loop_
_entity.id
_entity.type
_entity.pdbx_description
1 polymer ?
#
loop_
_entity_poly.entity_id
_entity_poly.type
_entity_poly.pdbx_seq_one_letter_code
_entity_poly.pdbx_strand_id
1 'polypeptide(L)'
;QVKEHFDFGGEVLLGHLRYGTSGKFGSGGCHPYVRRTNWPTKTLMVLGNFNMTNARDLNHHLIQRGQHPVFDTDTQTVLEEIGFHLDEAHDAIYHRERD
;
A
#
# COMPACT_ATOMS: atom_id res chain seq x y z
N GLN A 1 -1.18 11.97 -24.08
CA GLN A 1 -1.43 10.91 -23.07
C GLN A 1 -0.41 9.77 -23.25
N VAL A 2 -0.20 8.90 -22.26
CA VAL A 2 0.87 7.86 -22.31
C VAL A 2 0.77 7.00 -23.56
N LYS A 3 -0.46 6.66 -23.96
CA LYS A 3 -0.76 5.86 -25.15
C LYS A 3 -0.36 6.50 -26.48
N GLU A 4 -0.20 7.82 -26.52
CA GLU A 4 0.18 8.56 -27.75
C GLU A 4 1.70 8.67 -27.91
N HIS A 5 2.47 8.41 -26.85
CA HIS A 5 3.91 8.68 -26.80
C HIS A 5 4.76 7.43 -26.50
N PHE A 6 4.14 6.30 -26.12
CA PHE A 6 4.85 5.08 -25.72
C PHE A 6 4.14 3.83 -26.25
N ASP A 7 4.84 3.05 -27.08
CA ASP A 7 4.30 1.85 -27.74
C ASP A 7 3.84 0.76 -26.76
N PHE A 8 4.45 0.70 -25.58
CA PHE A 8 4.14 -0.26 -24.52
C PHE A 8 3.79 0.42 -23.19
N GLY A 9 3.37 1.68 -23.24
CA GLY A 9 2.96 2.45 -22.07
C GLY A 9 1.49 2.25 -21.71
N GLY A 10 1.23 1.85 -20.47
CA GLY A 10 -0.12 1.85 -19.88
C GLY A 10 -0.31 2.98 -18.88
N GLU A 11 -1.53 3.49 -18.74
CA GLU A 11 -1.90 4.41 -17.66
C GLU A 11 -3.16 3.92 -16.95
N VAL A 12 -3.19 4.09 -15.64
CA VAL A 12 -4.33 3.77 -14.79
C VAL A 12 -4.66 5.02 -13.97
N LEU A 13 -5.89 5.49 -14.08
CA LEU A 13 -6.40 6.65 -13.35
C LEU A 13 -7.28 6.14 -12.21
N LEU A 14 -6.95 6.52 -10.98
CA LEU A 14 -7.69 6.14 -9.78
C LEU A 14 -8.14 7.39 -9.03
N GLY A 15 -9.36 7.33 -8.48
CA GLY A 15 -9.92 8.37 -7.63
C GLY A 15 -10.61 7.73 -6.43
N HIS A 16 -10.54 8.38 -5.28
CA HIS A 16 -11.22 7.93 -4.08
C HIS A 16 -11.81 9.11 -3.32
N LEU A 17 -13.13 9.07 -3.13
CA LEU A 17 -13.85 10.03 -2.32
C LEU A 17 -13.97 9.49 -0.90
N ARG A 18 -13.39 10.18 0.08
CA ARG A 18 -13.42 9.78 1.49
C ARG A 18 -14.48 10.57 2.25
N TYR A 19 -15.38 9.88 2.94
CA TYR A 19 -16.26 10.48 3.93
C TYR A 19 -15.57 10.49 5.30
N GLY A 20 -15.26 11.67 5.83
CA GLY A 20 -14.64 11.82 7.14
C GLY A 20 -15.68 11.90 8.25
N THR A 21 -15.91 10.82 8.99
CA THR A 21 -16.80 10.82 10.17
C THR A 21 -16.11 11.36 11.43
N SER A 22 -14.80 11.14 11.56
CA SER A 22 -13.97 11.60 12.69
C SER A 22 -12.48 11.40 12.37
N GLY A 23 -11.60 12.31 12.82
CA GLY A 23 -10.14 12.25 12.58
C GLY A 23 -9.55 13.52 11.94
N LYS A 24 -8.34 13.43 11.36
CA LYS A 24 -7.71 14.54 10.63
C LYS A 24 -8.38 14.73 9.27
N PHE A 25 -8.99 15.89 9.04
CA PHE A 25 -9.63 16.30 7.77
C PHE A 25 -8.64 16.89 6.75
N GLY A 26 -7.34 16.81 7.03
CA GLY A 26 -6.29 17.28 6.13
C GLY A 26 -6.06 16.33 4.96
N SER A 27 -5.41 16.84 3.92
CA SER A 27 -5.02 16.07 2.73
C SER A 27 -4.22 14.80 3.02
N GLY A 28 -3.48 14.76 4.14
CA GLY A 28 -2.74 13.57 4.57
C GLY A 28 -3.61 12.36 4.90
N GLY A 29 -4.90 12.55 5.17
CA GLY A 29 -5.86 11.46 5.35
C GLY A 29 -6.63 11.10 4.07
N CYS A 30 -6.31 11.72 2.93
CA CYS A 30 -6.94 11.38 1.66
C CYS A 30 -6.18 10.22 1.00
N HIS A 31 -6.93 9.27 0.46
CA HIS A 31 -6.37 8.24 -0.41
C HIS A 31 -6.01 8.85 -1.78
N PRO A 32 -5.02 8.28 -2.49
CA PRO A 32 -4.32 7.04 -2.18
C PRO A 32 -3.25 7.14 -1.10
N TYR A 33 -3.08 6.06 -0.34
CA TYR A 33 -1.83 5.83 0.36
C TYR A 33 -0.85 5.10 -0.53
N VAL A 34 0.42 5.52 -0.46
CA VAL A 34 1.47 5.05 -1.35
C VAL A 34 2.69 4.65 -0.54
N ARG A 35 3.06 3.38 -0.64
CA ARG A 35 4.34 2.84 -0.18
C ARG A 35 5.33 2.90 -1.35
N ARG A 36 6.22 3.88 -1.32
CA ARG A 36 7.25 4.09 -2.35
C ARG A 36 8.52 3.33 -2.00
N THR A 37 9.19 2.82 -3.03
CA THR A 37 10.46 2.11 -2.90
C THR A 37 11.28 2.35 -4.16
N ASN A 38 12.60 2.20 -4.03
CA ASN A 38 13.53 2.32 -5.16
C ASN A 38 13.42 1.14 -6.14
N TRP A 39 12.67 0.10 -5.78
CA TRP A 39 12.38 -1.05 -6.62
C TRP A 39 10.97 -0.89 -7.20
N PRO A 40 10.81 -0.55 -8.50
CA PRO A 40 9.50 -0.25 -9.07
C PRO A 40 8.47 -1.39 -8.87
N THR A 41 8.93 -2.63 -8.90
CA THR A 41 8.15 -3.86 -8.69
C THR A 41 7.58 -4.01 -7.27
N LYS A 42 8.08 -3.23 -6.31
CA LYS A 42 7.65 -3.25 -4.90
C LYS A 42 6.86 -1.99 -4.50
N THR A 43 6.61 -1.06 -5.43
CA THR A 43 5.81 0.14 -5.14
C THR A 43 4.33 -0.22 -5.09
N LEU A 44 3.64 0.20 -4.04
CA LEU A 44 2.25 -0.17 -3.79
C LEU A 44 1.39 1.07 -3.50
N MET A 45 0.19 1.07 -4.08
CA MET A 45 -0.83 2.09 -3.88
C MET A 45 -2.13 1.42 -3.42
N VAL A 46 -2.75 1.93 -2.36
CA VAL A 46 -4.01 1.39 -1.82
C VAL A 46 -5.02 2.52 -1.56
N LEU A 47 -6.28 2.26 -1.93
CA LEU A 47 -7.43 3.13 -1.70
C LEU A 47 -8.53 2.26 -1.08
N GLY A 48 -8.83 2.47 0.21
CA GLY A 48 -9.76 1.63 0.96
C GLY A 48 -11.11 2.29 1.22
N ASN A 49 -12.21 1.59 0.89
CA ASN A 49 -13.57 1.95 1.28
C ASN A 49 -14.16 0.88 2.22
N PHE A 50 -13.58 0.79 3.41
CA PHE A 50 -13.95 -0.18 4.44
C PHE A 50 -13.69 0.38 5.83
N ASN A 51 -14.25 -0.28 6.85
CA ASN A 51 -13.92 -0.06 8.25
C ASN A 51 -13.42 -1.39 8.80
N MET A 52 -12.22 -1.41 9.38
CA MET A 52 -11.59 -2.63 9.84
C MET A 52 -11.79 -2.79 11.35
N THR A 53 -12.47 -3.87 11.74
CA THR A 53 -12.80 -4.12 13.15
C THR A 53 -11.63 -4.66 13.97
N ASN A 54 -10.63 -5.25 13.31
CA ASN A 54 -9.47 -5.91 13.92
C ASN A 54 -8.13 -5.26 13.53
N ALA A 55 -8.13 -3.98 13.15
CA ALA A 55 -6.92 -3.27 12.71
C ALA A 55 -5.80 -3.30 13.77
N ARG A 56 -6.18 -3.29 15.06
CA ARG A 56 -5.24 -3.38 16.18
C ARG A 56 -4.48 -4.72 16.20
N ASP A 57 -5.16 -5.83 15.95
CA ASP A 57 -4.54 -7.15 15.97
C ASP A 57 -3.58 -7.31 14.79
N LEU A 58 -3.98 -6.83 13.61
CA LEU A 58 -3.14 -6.83 12.42
C LEU A 58 -1.86 -5.99 12.61
N ASN A 59 -2.02 -4.80 13.20
CA ASN A 59 -0.89 -3.97 13.60
C ASN A 59 0.05 -4.69 14.59
N HIS A 60 -0.50 -5.46 15.54
CA HIS A 60 0.32 -6.23 16.47
C HIS A 60 1.12 -7.33 15.77
N HIS A 61 0.52 -8.04 14.81
CA HIS A 61 1.23 -9.04 14.00
C HIS A 61 2.38 -8.41 13.20
N LEU A 62 2.17 -7.24 12.60
CA LEU A 62 3.23 -6.52 11.90
C LEU A 62 4.42 -6.18 12.83
N ILE A 63 4.13 -5.72 14.05
CA ILE A 63 5.18 -5.46 15.07
C ILE A 63 5.91 -6.75 15.45
N GLN A 64 5.19 -7.85 15.65
CA GLN A 64 5.81 -9.14 15.98
C GLN A 64 6.73 -9.67 14.87
N ARG A 65 6.43 -9.34 13.60
CA ARG A 65 7.30 -9.60 12.45
C ARG A 65 8.52 -8.66 12.40
N GLY A 66 8.65 -7.73 13.34
CA GLY A 66 9.76 -6.77 13.43
C GLY A 66 9.54 -5.49 12.63
N GLN A 67 8.33 -5.24 12.10
CA GLN A 67 8.04 -3.98 11.41
C GLN A 67 7.69 -2.86 12.40
N HIS A 68 7.93 -1.62 11.97
CA HIS A 68 7.53 -0.42 12.68
C HIS A 68 6.45 0.32 11.88
N PRO A 69 5.20 -0.20 11.85
CA PRO A 69 4.14 0.39 11.04
C PRO A 69 3.76 1.79 11.54
N VAL A 70 3.44 2.68 10.61
CA VAL A 70 2.84 3.97 10.94
C VAL A 70 1.39 3.73 11.33
N PHE A 71 1.08 3.82 12.61
CA PHE A 71 -0.29 3.68 13.11
C PHE A 71 -1.11 4.93 12.74
N ASP A 72 -1.79 4.90 11.59
CA ASP A 72 -2.64 6.02 11.15
C ASP A 72 -4.09 5.57 10.95
N THR A 73 -4.36 4.77 9.92
CA THR A 73 -5.72 4.30 9.60
C THR A 73 -5.73 2.84 9.19
N ASP A 74 -6.91 2.22 9.22
CA ASP A 74 -7.14 0.86 8.76
C ASP A 74 -6.59 0.60 7.36
N THR A 75 -6.67 1.60 6.47
CA THR A 75 -6.13 1.49 5.10
C THR A 75 -4.60 1.47 5.11
N GLN A 76 -3.95 2.20 6.01
CA GLN A 76 -2.50 2.13 6.18
C GLN A 76 -2.08 0.75 6.68
N THR A 77 -2.79 0.19 7.65
CA THR A 77 -2.48 -1.17 8.14
C THR A 77 -2.60 -2.22 7.03
N VAL A 78 -3.62 -2.12 6.17
CA VAL A 78 -3.73 -2.98 4.98
C VAL A 78 -2.58 -2.79 4.00
N LEU A 79 -2.17 -1.54 3.76
CA LEU A 79 -1.04 -1.23 2.88
C LEU A 79 0.25 -1.90 3.37
N GLU A 80 0.52 -1.85 4.69
CA GLU A 80 1.71 -2.49 5.26
C GLU A 80 1.64 -4.02 5.20
N GLU A 81 0.48 -4.64 5.48
CA GLU A 81 0.34 -6.09 5.42
C GLU A 81 0.54 -6.63 4.00
N ILE A 82 -0.07 -5.98 3.00
CA ILE A 82 0.15 -6.33 1.58
C ILE A 82 1.61 -6.06 1.20
N GLY A 83 2.18 -4.95 1.67
CA GLY A 83 3.57 -4.58 1.42
C GLY A 83 4.55 -5.63 1.94
N PHE A 84 4.31 -6.18 3.13
CA PHE A 84 5.11 -7.26 3.71
C PHE A 84 5.11 -8.50 2.82
N HIS A 85 3.94 -9.00 2.44
CA HIS A 85 3.85 -10.20 1.59
C HIS A 85 4.35 -9.96 0.15
N LEU A 86 4.18 -8.74 -0.37
CA LEU A 86 4.77 -8.35 -1.66
C LEU A 86 6.29 -8.45 -1.62
N ASP A 87 6.91 -7.99 -0.54
CA ASP A 87 8.36 -8.06 -0.37
C ASP A 87 8.84 -9.52 -0.27
N GLU A 88 8.17 -10.36 0.54
CA GLU A 88 8.50 -11.79 0.67
C GLU A 88 8.40 -12.52 -0.68
N ALA A 89 7.30 -12.31 -1.41
CA ALA A 89 7.09 -12.95 -2.70
C ALA A 89 8.13 -12.50 -3.74
N HIS A 90 8.44 -11.20 -3.76
CA HIS A 90 9.45 -10.65 -4.65
C HIS A 90 10.84 -11.22 -4.33
N ASP A 91 11.22 -11.31 -3.06
CA ASP A 91 12.52 -11.84 -2.66
C ASP A 91 12.65 -13.33 -2.97
N ALA A 92 11.59 -14.10 -2.76
CA ALA A 92 11.54 -15.51 -3.15
C ALA A 92 11.73 -15.71 -4.67
N ILE A 93 11.09 -14.88 -5.50
CA ILE A 93 11.29 -14.91 -6.96
C ILE A 93 12.74 -14.52 -7.28
N TYR A 94 13.24 -13.43 -6.71
CA TYR A 94 14.59 -12.94 -6.97
C TYR A 94 15.66 -14.00 -6.66
N HIS A 95 15.54 -14.70 -5.53
CA HIS A 95 16.45 -15.79 -5.18
C HIS A 95 16.36 -16.96 -6.16
N ARG A 96 15.14 -17.38 -6.52
CA ARG A 96 14.93 -18.50 -7.45
C ARG A 96 15.47 -18.25 -8.86
N GLU A 97 15.37 -17.01 -9.37
CA GLU A 97 15.81 -16.70 -10.74
C GLU A 97 17.30 -16.34 -10.81
N ARG A 98 17.92 -16.00 -9.68
CA ARG A 98 19.34 -15.63 -9.62
C ARG A 98 20.24 -16.84 -9.34
N ASP A 99 19.79 -17.74 -8.47
CA ASP A 99 20.55 -18.92 -8.02
C ASP A 99 20.29 -20.13 -8.95
#